data_AF-A0A9E1ISE3-F1
#
_entry.id   AF-A0A9E1ISE3-F1
#
_cell.length_a   1.000
_cell.length_b   1.000
_cell.length_c   1.000
_cell.angle_alpha   90.00
_cell.angle_beta   90.00
_cell.angle_gamma   90.00
#
_symmetry.space_group_name_H-M   'P 1'
#
loop_
_entity.id
_entity.type
_entity.pdbx_description
1 polymer ?
#
loop_
_entity_poly.entity_id
_entity_poly.type
_entity_poly.pdbx_seq_one_letter_code
_entity_poly.pdbx_strand_id
1 'polypeptide(L)'
;VDKWLYFIKNGSSLEMIPKEFTGNPALEQAFDTAKMYSWNKKEMEVYDYIDLQKGSELDALRTAEQKGEKRGLKKGVAQGLEQGIEQEKIEIAQNAVKQGLDNQMISAITELSPDEVEKLR
;
A
#
# COMPACT_ATOMS: atom_id res chain seq x y z
N VAL A 1 -15.24 2.63 46.68
CA VAL A 1 -14.71 1.25 46.62
C VAL A 1 -13.49 1.27 45.73
N ASP A 2 -12.40 0.62 46.13
CA ASP A 2 -11.20 0.51 45.30
C ASP A 2 -11.54 -0.22 43.99
N LYS A 3 -11.25 0.42 42.84
CA LYS A 3 -11.62 -0.08 41.51
C LYS A 3 -10.98 -1.44 41.22
N TRP A 4 -9.77 -1.69 41.72
CA TRP A 4 -9.09 -2.97 41.58
C TRP A 4 -9.71 -4.05 42.46
N LEU A 5 -10.12 -3.71 43.68
CA LEU A 5 -10.84 -4.63 44.56
C LEU A 5 -12.20 -5.04 43.97
N TYR A 6 -12.86 -4.11 43.28
CA TYR A 6 -14.10 -4.40 42.55
C TYR A 6 -13.86 -5.36 41.38
N PHE A 7 -12.82 -5.12 40.57
CA PHE A 7 -12.41 -6.02 39.49
C PHE A 7 -12.12 -7.44 40.02
N ILE A 8 -11.31 -7.60 41.07
CA ILE A 8 -10.96 -8.91 41.63
C ILE A 8 -12.21 -9.69 42.09
N LYS A 9 -13.23 -8.99 42.60
CA LYS A 9 -14.46 -9.63 43.09
C LYS A 9 -15.46 -10.01 42.00
N ASN A 10 -15.50 -9.29 40.88
CA ASN A 10 -16.59 -9.39 39.90
C ASN A 10 -16.12 -9.61 38.46
N GLY A 11 -14.82 -9.53 38.18
CA GLY A 11 -14.26 -9.45 36.83
C GLY A 11 -14.54 -10.65 35.94
N SER A 12 -14.65 -11.85 36.52
CA SER A 12 -14.93 -13.10 35.78
C SER A 12 -16.40 -13.34 35.50
N SER A 13 -17.31 -12.59 36.12
CA SER A 13 -18.77 -12.80 36.03
C SER A 13 -19.50 -11.65 35.34
N LEU A 14 -18.77 -10.60 34.94
CA LEU A 14 -19.36 -9.42 34.32
C LEU A 14 -19.49 -9.62 32.81
N GLU A 15 -20.72 -9.53 32.31
CA GLU A 15 -20.99 -9.54 30.87
C GLU A 15 -20.57 -8.21 30.20
N MET A 16 -20.62 -7.11 30.96
CA MET A 16 -20.31 -5.75 30.51
C MET A 16 -19.50 -4.98 31.55
N ILE A 17 -18.50 -4.21 31.09
CA ILE A 17 -17.69 -3.33 31.93
C ILE A 17 -18.56 -2.16 32.40
N PRO A 18 -18.69 -1.91 33.72
CA PRO A 18 -19.44 -0.75 34.21
C PRO A 18 -18.83 0.57 33.72
N LYS A 19 -19.68 1.52 33.33
CA LYS A 19 -19.28 2.82 32.73
C LYS A 19 -18.30 3.62 33.59
N GLU A 20 -18.29 3.40 34.90
CA GLU A 20 -17.41 4.05 35.88
C GLU A 20 -15.93 3.63 35.75
N PHE A 21 -15.67 2.53 35.02
CA PHE A 21 -14.35 2.02 34.70
C PHE A 21 -13.90 2.38 33.28
N THR A 22 -14.83 2.85 32.43
CA THR A 22 -14.53 3.32 31.08
C THR A 22 -13.59 4.53 31.14
N GLY A 23 -12.51 4.49 30.36
CA GLY A 23 -11.43 5.50 30.37
C GLY A 23 -10.21 5.15 31.22
N ASN A 24 -10.15 3.94 31.80
CA ASN A 24 -8.93 3.39 32.39
C ASN A 24 -8.46 2.18 31.55
N PRO A 25 -7.49 2.38 30.62
CA PRO A 25 -7.06 1.32 29.70
C PRO A 25 -6.57 0.04 30.39
N ALA A 26 -5.91 0.17 31.55
CA ALA A 26 -5.41 -0.98 32.30
C ALA A 26 -6.55 -1.82 32.90
N LEU A 27 -7.60 -1.17 33.41
CA LEU A 27 -8.77 -1.88 33.92
C LEU A 27 -9.61 -2.46 32.78
N GLU A 28 -9.78 -1.73 31.67
CA GLU A 28 -10.48 -2.24 30.48
C GLU A 28 -9.81 -3.51 29.95
N GLN A 29 -8.49 -3.48 29.76
CA GLN A 29 -7.73 -4.66 29.34
C GLN A 29 -7.84 -5.81 30.34
N ALA A 30 -7.85 -5.52 31.65
CA ALA A 30 -7.99 -6.53 32.68
C ALA A 30 -9.39 -7.21 32.65
N PHE A 31 -10.47 -6.44 32.48
CA PHE A 31 -11.83 -6.98 32.33
C PHE A 31 -11.99 -7.80 31.04
N ASP A 32 -11.47 -7.32 29.91
CA ASP A 32 -11.52 -8.06 28.66
C ASP A 32 -10.75 -9.38 28.75
N THR A 33 -9.58 -9.35 29.39
CA THR A 33 -8.78 -10.55 29.66
C THR A 33 -9.53 -11.54 30.56
N ALA A 34 -10.10 -11.08 31.68
CA ALA A 34 -10.85 -11.93 32.60
C ALA A 34 -12.08 -12.55 31.92
N LYS A 35 -12.79 -11.78 31.10
CA LYS A 35 -13.91 -12.24 30.29
C LYS A 35 -13.48 -13.33 29.30
N MET A 36 -12.34 -13.16 28.63
CA MET A 36 -11.80 -14.16 27.70
C MET A 36 -11.52 -15.51 28.39
N TYR A 37 -10.97 -15.50 29.61
CA TYR A 37 -10.75 -16.74 30.37
C TYR A 37 -12.04 -17.41 30.87
N SER A 38 -13.17 -16.68 30.87
CA SER A 38 -14.48 -17.22 31.22
C SER A 38 -15.26 -17.77 30.02
N TRP A 39 -14.75 -17.60 28.79
CA TRP A 39 -15.43 -18.02 27.57
C TRP A 39 -15.53 -19.52 27.43
N ASN A 40 -16.66 -19.94 26.86
CA ASN A 40 -16.83 -21.32 26.42
C ASN A 40 -16.22 -21.56 25.03
N LYS A 41 -16.10 -22.83 24.64
CA LYS A 41 -15.47 -23.23 23.37
C LYS A 41 -16.05 -22.51 22.14
N LYS A 42 -17.37 -22.31 22.08
CA LYS A 42 -18.00 -21.65 20.92
C LYS A 42 -17.65 -20.17 20.85
N GLU A 43 -17.58 -19.50 22.00
CA GLU A 43 -17.20 -18.09 22.07
C GLU A 43 -15.74 -17.89 21.66
N MET A 44 -14.86 -18.80 22.08
CA MET A 44 -13.45 -18.82 21.65
C MET A 44 -13.33 -19.04 20.14
N GLU A 45 -14.06 -20.01 19.57
CA GLU A 45 -14.06 -20.27 18.12
C GLU A 45 -14.49 -19.04 17.30
N VAL A 46 -15.50 -18.31 17.79
CA VAL A 46 -15.94 -17.05 17.14
C VAL A 46 -14.85 -15.98 17.24
N TYR A 47 -14.19 -15.85 18.39
CA TYR A 47 -13.08 -14.92 18.57
C TYR A 47 -11.92 -15.22 17.61
N ASP A 48 -11.45 -16.47 17.60
CA ASP A 48 -10.36 -16.92 16.73
C ASP A 48 -10.70 -16.72 15.24
N TYR A 49 -11.95 -17.00 14.86
CA TYR A 49 -12.42 -16.76 13.50
C TYR A 49 -12.35 -15.28 13.10
N ILE A 50 -12.84 -14.39 13.98
CA ILE A 50 -12.82 -12.94 13.73
C ILE A 50 -11.38 -12.42 13.68
N ASP A 51 -10.52 -12.90 14.58
CA ASP A 51 -9.11 -12.50 14.62
C ASP A 51 -8.36 -12.94 13.36
N LEU A 52 -8.56 -14.20 12.94
CA LEU A 52 -8.01 -14.72 11.69
C LEU A 52 -8.50 -13.93 10.47
N GLN A 53 -9.80 -13.57 10.44
CA GLN A 53 -10.36 -12.77 9.37
C GLN A 53 -9.70 -11.39 9.31
N LYS A 54 -9.56 -10.71 10.46
CA LYS A 54 -8.87 -9.41 10.53
C LYS A 54 -7.42 -9.52 10.08
N GLY A 55 -6.70 -10.55 10.52
CA GLY A 55 -5.33 -10.82 10.09
C GLY A 55 -5.24 -11.01 8.56
N SER A 56 -6.16 -11.80 8.00
CA SER A 56 -6.23 -12.04 6.55
C SER A 56 -6.54 -10.76 5.77
N GLU A 57 -7.42 -9.90 6.27
CA GLU A 57 -7.75 -8.61 5.63
C GLU A 57 -6.54 -7.68 5.62
N LEU A 58 -5.81 -7.58 6.75
CA LEU A 58 -4.57 -6.79 6.85
C LEU A 58 -3.49 -7.31 5.90
N ASP A 59 -3.30 -8.63 5.82
CA ASP A 59 -2.32 -9.23 4.91
C ASP A 59 -2.71 -9.03 3.44
N ALA A 60 -4.01 -9.09 3.11
CA ALA A 60 -4.49 -8.82 1.77
C ALA A 60 -4.21 -7.37 1.36
N LEU A 61 -4.47 -6.40 2.25
CA LEU A 61 -4.17 -4.98 2.02
C LEU A 61 -2.67 -4.76 1.83
N ARG A 62 -1.83 -5.26 2.74
CA ARG A 62 -0.37 -5.15 2.65
C ARG A 62 0.16 -5.76 1.34
N THR A 63 -0.36 -6.92 0.95
CA THR A 63 0.01 -7.58 -0.30
C THR A 63 -0.43 -6.76 -1.52
N ALA A 64 -1.61 -6.14 -1.48
CA ALA A 64 -2.12 -5.29 -2.54
C ALA A 64 -1.27 -4.03 -2.71
N GLU A 65 -0.89 -3.36 -1.62
CA GLU A 65 -0.01 -2.19 -1.61
C GLU A 65 1.35 -2.53 -2.22
N GLN A 66 2.02 -3.59 -1.74
CA GLN A 66 3.31 -4.02 -2.25
C GLN A 66 3.27 -4.37 -3.75
N LYS A 67 2.20 -5.06 -4.19
CA LYS A 67 2.01 -5.36 -5.62
C LYS A 67 1.75 -4.09 -6.42
N GLY A 68 0.98 -3.15 -5.87
CA GLY A 68 0.70 -1.86 -6.48
C GLY A 68 1.96 -1.04 -6.70
N GLU A 69 2.77 -0.88 -5.65
CA GLU A 69 4.05 -0.16 -5.70
C GLU A 69 5.00 -0.80 -6.73
N LYS A 70 5.20 -2.13 -6.66
CA LYS A 70 6.07 -2.84 -7.60
C LYS A 70 5.62 -2.72 -9.05
N ARG A 71 4.30 -2.76 -9.31
CA ARG A 71 3.74 -2.58 -10.65
C ARG A 71 3.88 -1.13 -11.11
N GLY A 72 3.62 -0.16 -10.23
CA GLY A 72 3.77 1.27 -10.49
C GLY A 72 5.20 1.61 -10.87
N LEU A 73 6.18 1.18 -10.07
CA LEU A 73 7.59 1.40 -10.33
C LEU A 73 8.02 0.80 -11.67
N LYS A 74 7.66 -0.46 -11.94
CA LYS A 74 8.01 -1.11 -13.22
C LYS A 74 7.43 -0.37 -14.42
N LYS A 75 6.16 0.02 -14.36
CA LYS A 75 5.51 0.78 -15.44
C LYS A 75 6.15 2.15 -15.61
N GLY A 76 6.40 2.87 -14.51
CA GLY A 76 7.01 4.19 -14.54
C GLY A 76 8.43 4.16 -15.12
N VAL A 77 9.25 3.18 -14.74
CA VAL A 77 10.60 3.01 -15.31
C VAL A 77 10.53 2.70 -16.80
N ALA A 78 9.65 1.79 -17.23
CA ALA A 78 9.51 1.44 -18.64
C ALA A 78 9.04 2.65 -19.48
N GLN A 79 8.02 3.37 -19.02
CA GLN A 79 7.51 4.57 -19.69
C GLN A 79 8.56 5.69 -19.72
N GLY A 80 9.27 5.91 -18.62
CA GLY A 80 10.32 6.92 -18.55
C GLY A 80 11.50 6.61 -19.48
N LEU A 81 11.89 5.34 -19.61
CA LEU A 81 12.93 4.92 -20.55
C LEU A 81 12.50 5.12 -22.00
N GLU A 82 11.28 4.72 -22.35
CA GLU A 82 10.72 4.89 -23.70
C GLU A 82 10.64 6.37 -24.08
N GLN A 83 10.11 7.21 -23.18
CA GLN A 83 10.04 8.66 -23.38
C GLN A 83 11.43 9.29 -23.51
N GLY A 84 12.40 8.84 -22.69
CA GLY A 84 13.78 9.34 -22.75
C GLY A 84 14.47 9.01 -24.07
N ILE A 85 14.32 7.78 -24.57
CA ILE A 85 14.87 7.37 -25.87
C ILE A 85 14.26 8.19 -27.00
N GLU A 86 12.95 8.41 -26.99
CA GLU A 86 12.27 9.20 -28.02
C GLU A 86 12.70 10.67 -27.98
N GLN A 87 12.82 11.26 -26.79
CA GLN A 87 13.34 12.62 -26.62
C GLN A 87 14.78 12.75 -27.13
N GLU A 88 15.65 11.79 -26.79
CA GLU A 88 17.04 11.76 -27.27
C GLU A 88 17.10 11.69 -28.80
N LYS A 89 16.29 10.85 -29.45
CA LYS A 89 16.22 10.76 -30.92
C LYS A 89 15.85 12.11 -31.54
N ILE A 90 14.86 12.79 -30.98
CA ILE A 90 14.42 14.12 -31.46
C ILE A 90 15.52 15.17 -31.24
N GLU A 91 16.19 15.19 -30.09
CA GLU A 91 17.28 16.13 -29.81
C GLU A 91 18.47 15.94 -30.76
N ILE A 92 18.85 14.67 -31.02
CA ILE A 92 19.88 14.35 -32.01
C ILE A 92 19.46 14.84 -33.40
N ALA A 93 18.22 14.58 -33.81
CA ALA A 93 17.72 15.02 -35.12
C ALA A 93 17.75 16.55 -35.25
N GLN A 94 17.27 17.28 -34.25
CA GLN A 94 17.31 18.75 -34.24
C GLN A 94 18.74 19.30 -34.35
N ASN A 95 19.69 18.69 -33.64
CA ASN A 95 21.10 19.10 -33.69
C ASN A 95 21.73 18.79 -35.06
N ALA A 96 21.33 17.68 -35.69
CA ALA A 96 21.78 17.33 -37.04
C ALA A 96 21.17 18.25 -38.12
N VAL A 97 19.89 18.64 -37.97
CA VAL A 97 19.24 19.64 -38.84
C VAL A 97 19.99 20.98 -38.77
N LYS A 98 20.33 21.45 -37.56
CA LYS A 98 21.11 22.69 -37.37
C LYS A 98 22.49 22.65 -38.02
N GLN A 99 23.08 21.45 -38.14
CA GLN A 99 24.35 21.23 -38.81
C GLN A 99 24.22 21.07 -40.33
N GLY A 100 23.01 21.12 -40.87
CA GLY A 100 22.76 21.06 -42.31
C GLY A 100 22.85 19.66 -42.93
N LEU A 101 22.79 18.59 -42.12
CA LEU A 101 22.70 17.23 -42.65
C LEU A 101 21.39 17.04 -43.41
N ASP A 102 21.38 16.19 -44.44
CA ASP A 102 20.17 15.86 -45.20
C ASP A 102 19.24 14.90 -44.42
N ASN A 103 17.96 14.88 -44.79
CA ASN A 103 16.96 14.11 -44.05
C ASN A 103 17.18 12.60 -44.10
N GLN A 104 17.77 12.06 -45.18
CA GLN A 104 18.01 10.62 -45.30
C GLN A 104 19.07 10.19 -44.29
N MET A 105 20.14 10.97 -44.16
CA MET A 105 21.19 10.72 -43.17
C MET A 105 20.67 10.85 -41.73
N ILE A 106 19.87 11.87 -41.44
CA ILE A 106 19.28 12.06 -40.10
C ILE A 106 18.32 10.92 -39.75
N SER A 107 17.47 10.53 -40.69
CA SER A 107 16.55 9.39 -40.53
C SER A 107 17.29 8.09 -40.24
N ALA A 108 18.39 7.82 -40.93
CA ALA A 108 19.21 6.64 -40.70
C ALA A 108 19.90 6.62 -39.31
N ILE A 109 20.28 7.78 -38.77
CA ILE A 109 20.96 7.89 -37.47
C ILE A 109 19.98 7.81 -36.30
N THR A 110 18.83 8.48 -36.43
CA THR A 110 17.87 8.66 -35.33
C THR A 110 16.73 7.66 -35.36
N GLU A 111 16.63 6.88 -36.44
CA GLU A 111 15.52 5.96 -36.73
C GLU A 111 14.15 6.66 -36.85
N LEU A 112 14.13 8.00 -36.91
CA LEU A 112 12.93 8.76 -37.22
C LEU A 112 12.59 8.63 -38.70
N SER A 113 11.31 8.69 -39.06
CA SER A 113 10.92 8.73 -40.46
C SER A 113 11.37 10.03 -41.15
N PRO A 114 11.60 10.02 -42.47
CA PRO A 114 11.94 11.25 -43.20
C PRO A 114 10.90 12.37 -43.02
N ASP A 115 9.62 12.02 -42.87
CA ASP A 115 8.51 12.97 -42.62
C ASP A 115 8.59 13.60 -41.22
N GLU A 116 9.01 12.84 -40.19
CA GLU A 116 9.24 13.37 -38.85
C GLU A 116 10.45 14.31 -38.83
N VAL A 117 11.51 13.96 -39.55
CA VAL A 117 12.70 14.81 -39.69
C VAL A 117 12.37 16.11 -40.45
N GLU A 118 11.56 16.04 -41.51
CA GLU A 118 11.15 17.24 -42.27
C GLU A 118 10.37 18.23 -41.41
N LYS A 119 9.55 17.76 -40.46
CA LYS A 119 8.83 18.62 -39.51
C LYS A 119 9.75 19.35 -38.53
N LEU A 120 11.02 18.95 -38.41
CA LEU A 120 12.01 19.57 -37.53
C LEU A 120 12.83 20.68 -38.22
N ARG A 121 12.63 20.91 -39.51
CA ARG A 121 13.27 22.00 -40.27
C ARG A 121 12.51 23.31 -40.15
#